data_AF-A0A920N348-F1
#
_entry.id   AF-A0A920N348-F1
#
_cell.length_a   1.000
_cell.length_b   1.000
_cell.length_c   1.000
_cell.angle_alpha   90.00
_cell.angle_beta   90.00
_cell.angle_gamma   90.00
#
_symmetry.space_group_name_H-M   'P 1'
#
loop_
_entity.id
_entity.type
_entity.pdbx_description
1 polymer ?
#
loop_
_entity_poly.entity_id
_entity_poly.type
_entity_poly.pdbx_seq_one_letter_code
_entity_poly.pdbx_strand_id
1 'polypeptide(L)'
;MGDWFTPGFDPARAGWKSGKAPFGRMGDKLDRRRPRCNGRLCGCCEKPATLWEREVLLMRQTFDIPPLKEGHVYRLILGGAGCDRSGEGFAIYVNGKLLTQSDGGFFRYAGVRGANIYSDILPEFQRGKVTISIINFLRYTHFRNKTTYFGPHPDYYAKPVPPNGHVNLWMEEARLSSATINAAVERKRSGPR
;
A
#
# COMPACT_ATOMS: atom_id res chain seq x y z
N MET A 1 -2.08 21.92 4.13
CA MET A 1 -1.73 20.73 3.34
C MET A 1 -3.02 20.12 2.77
N GLY A 2 -3.79 20.93 2.04
CA GLY A 2 -5.00 20.47 1.32
C GLY A 2 -4.60 20.07 -0.10
N ASP A 3 -5.29 19.10 -0.67
CA ASP A 3 -5.30 18.80 -2.11
C ASP A 3 -4.07 18.11 -2.73
N TRP A 4 -3.03 17.76 -1.97
CA TRP A 4 -1.85 17.06 -2.51
C TRP A 4 -2.18 15.72 -3.21
N PHE A 5 -3.29 15.09 -2.83
CA PHE A 5 -3.77 13.81 -3.35
C PHE A 5 -4.62 13.94 -4.62
N THR A 6 -4.98 15.17 -5.01
CA THR A 6 -5.84 15.45 -6.17
C THR A 6 -5.05 15.41 -7.50
N PRO A 7 -5.72 15.18 -8.65
CA PRO A 7 -5.05 15.14 -9.95
C PRO A 7 -4.36 16.47 -10.33
N GLY A 8 -4.96 17.61 -9.95
CA GLY A 8 -4.48 18.95 -10.31
C GLY A 8 -3.27 19.44 -9.51
N PHE A 9 -2.88 18.72 -8.45
CA PHE A 9 -1.69 19.06 -7.69
C PHE A 9 -0.44 18.94 -8.58
N ASP A 10 0.53 19.86 -8.45
CA ASP A 10 1.83 19.78 -9.12
C ASP A 10 2.92 19.54 -8.07
N PRO A 11 3.52 18.32 -8.03
CA PRO A 11 4.47 17.99 -6.99
C PRO A 11 5.81 18.73 -7.19
N ALA A 12 6.19 19.02 -8.44
CA ALA A 12 7.43 19.72 -8.74
C ALA A 12 7.36 21.18 -8.30
N ARG A 13 6.25 21.87 -8.58
CA ARG A 13 5.99 23.24 -8.09
C ARG A 13 5.91 23.30 -6.56
N ALA A 14 5.43 22.24 -5.91
CA ALA A 14 5.41 22.12 -4.45
C ALA A 14 6.76 21.71 -3.84
N GLY A 15 7.83 21.58 -4.65
CA GLY A 15 9.18 21.23 -4.18
C GLY A 15 9.35 19.77 -3.78
N TRP A 16 8.47 18.87 -4.23
CA TRP A 16 8.60 17.45 -3.91
C TRP A 16 9.77 16.81 -4.65
N LYS A 17 10.45 15.88 -3.98
CA LYS A 17 11.51 15.08 -4.56
C LYS A 17 10.94 13.83 -5.23
N SER A 18 11.58 13.35 -6.30
CA SER A 18 11.30 12.05 -6.89
C SER A 18 12.19 10.96 -6.28
N GLY A 19 11.67 9.74 -6.19
CA GLY A 19 12.39 8.57 -5.69
C GLY A 19 11.90 7.29 -6.35
N LYS A 20 12.69 6.22 -6.23
CA LYS A 20 12.34 4.90 -6.75
C LYS A 20 11.75 4.05 -5.63
N ALA A 21 10.62 3.40 -5.91
CA ALA A 21 10.10 2.37 -5.01
C ALA A 21 11.05 1.15 -4.97
N PRO A 22 11.11 0.40 -3.85
CA PRO A 22 10.41 0.68 -2.60
C PRO A 22 11.06 1.81 -1.80
N PHE A 23 10.23 2.56 -1.07
CA PHE A 23 10.66 3.56 -0.11
C PHE A 23 10.75 2.95 1.27
N GLY A 24 11.72 3.39 2.08
CA GLY A 24 11.68 3.10 3.50
C GLY A 24 13.01 3.19 4.23
N ARG A 25 13.01 2.69 5.46
CA ARG A 25 14.15 2.70 6.38
C ARG A 25 14.04 1.64 7.47
N MET A 26 15.17 1.39 8.12
CA MET A 26 15.31 0.63 9.35
C MET A 26 16.30 1.38 10.25
N GLY A 27 15.79 2.09 11.25
CA GLY A 27 16.58 3.10 11.97
C GLY A 27 17.00 4.22 11.03
N ASP A 28 18.28 4.55 10.97
CA ASP A 28 18.85 5.58 10.10
C ASP A 28 19.29 5.05 8.71
N LYS A 29 19.11 3.75 8.44
CA LYS A 29 19.67 3.08 7.25
C LYS A 29 18.62 2.69 6.23
N LEU A 30 19.05 2.65 4.97
CA LEU A 30 18.43 1.89 3.91
C LEU A 30 18.70 0.40 4.12
N ASP A 31 17.84 -0.29 4.86
CA ASP A 31 17.98 -1.72 5.09
C ASP A 31 16.65 -2.49 4.96
N ARG A 32 16.77 -3.78 4.69
CA ARG A 32 15.66 -4.73 4.68
C ARG A 32 15.16 -4.97 6.11
N ARG A 33 13.87 -5.29 6.26
CA ARG A 33 13.23 -5.47 7.58
C ARG A 33 13.41 -6.90 8.08
N ARG A 34 13.69 -7.81 7.16
CA ARG A 34 13.93 -9.23 7.40
C ARG A 34 14.79 -9.81 6.28
N PRO A 35 15.52 -10.91 6.54
CA PRO A 35 16.39 -11.50 5.51
C PRO A 35 15.62 -12.17 4.36
N ARG A 36 14.41 -12.69 4.61
CA ARG A 36 13.59 -13.40 3.60
C ARG A 36 12.10 -13.14 3.81
N CYS A 37 11.31 -13.04 2.74
CA CYS A 37 9.86 -12.95 2.78
C CYS A 37 9.23 -13.81 1.68
N ASN A 38 8.14 -14.51 1.99
CA ASN A 38 7.43 -15.37 1.03
C ASN A 38 6.38 -14.59 0.22
N GLY A 39 6.03 -13.38 0.64
CA GLY A 39 5.10 -12.52 -0.09
C GLY A 39 5.83 -11.76 -1.19
N ARG A 40 5.68 -12.19 -2.44
CA ARG A 40 6.32 -11.55 -3.61
C ARG A 40 6.03 -10.04 -3.70
N LEU A 41 4.80 -9.64 -3.39
CA LEU A 41 4.37 -8.24 -3.44
C LEU A 41 4.59 -7.48 -2.12
N CYS A 42 5.13 -8.16 -1.09
CA CYS A 42 5.44 -7.52 0.19
C CYS A 42 6.75 -6.74 0.14
N GLY A 43 7.78 -7.23 -0.58
CA GLY A 43 9.06 -6.51 -0.72
C GLY A 43 9.87 -6.27 0.57
N CYS A 44 9.39 -6.67 1.76
CA CYS A 44 10.04 -6.28 3.02
C CYS A 44 11.43 -6.92 3.27
N CYS A 45 11.82 -7.90 2.45
CA CYS A 45 13.18 -8.45 2.42
C CYS A 45 14.11 -7.76 1.41
N GLU A 46 13.57 -6.85 0.59
CA GLU A 46 14.34 -6.04 -0.35
C GLU A 46 14.86 -4.78 0.34
N LYS A 47 16.08 -4.38 -0.02
CA LYS A 47 16.66 -3.11 0.40
C LYS A 47 15.91 -1.99 -0.34
N PRO A 48 15.38 -0.95 0.35
CA PRO A 48 14.70 0.14 -0.32
C PRO A 48 15.64 0.89 -1.26
N ALA A 49 15.08 1.41 -2.35
CA ALA A 49 15.80 2.23 -3.31
C ALA A 49 15.78 3.72 -2.93
N THR A 50 14.87 4.14 -2.03
CA THR A 50 14.78 5.52 -1.56
C THR A 50 14.53 5.58 -0.06
N LEU A 51 15.26 6.47 0.62
CA LEU A 51 15.19 6.62 2.08
C LEU A 51 13.92 7.37 2.46
N TRP A 52 13.16 6.82 3.40
CA TRP A 52 12.01 7.49 3.99
C TRP A 52 12.45 8.34 5.18
N GLU A 53 12.87 9.58 4.93
CA GLU A 53 13.59 10.41 5.92
C GLU A 53 12.76 10.84 7.14
N ARG A 54 11.45 11.09 6.97
CA ARG A 54 10.58 11.71 7.98
C ARG A 54 9.48 10.76 8.46
N GLU A 55 8.75 11.15 9.49
CA GLU A 55 7.66 10.40 10.11
C GLU A 55 6.55 10.05 9.11
N VAL A 56 6.25 10.98 8.19
CA VAL A 56 5.19 10.86 7.19
C VAL A 56 5.80 10.82 5.80
N LEU A 57 5.36 9.87 4.97
CA LEU A 57 5.65 9.85 3.54
C LEU A 57 4.37 10.14 2.77
N LEU A 58 4.41 11.19 1.97
CA LEU A 58 3.45 11.44 0.91
C LEU A 58 4.10 11.03 -0.41
N MET A 59 3.41 10.19 -1.18
CA MET A 59 3.87 9.78 -2.50
C MET A 59 2.70 9.81 -3.48
N ARG A 60 2.99 10.15 -4.73
CA ARG A 60 2.00 10.10 -5.79
C ARG A 60 2.66 9.84 -7.13
N GLN A 61 1.92 9.22 -8.03
CA GLN A 61 2.33 9.04 -9.41
C GLN A 61 1.09 8.93 -10.30
N THR A 62 1.18 9.50 -11.49
CA THR A 62 0.20 9.26 -12.56
C THR A 62 0.70 8.13 -13.43
N PHE A 63 -0.16 7.14 -13.63
CA PHE A 63 0.11 5.96 -14.44
C PHE A 63 -0.79 5.97 -15.68
N ASP A 64 -0.28 5.42 -16.78
CA ASP A 64 -1.10 5.01 -17.90
C ASP A 64 -1.50 3.54 -17.68
N ILE A 65 -2.75 3.33 -17.26
CA ILE A 65 -3.31 2.03 -16.91
C ILE A 65 -4.28 1.63 -18.02
N PRO A 66 -4.11 0.44 -18.63
CA PRO A 66 -5.06 -0.03 -19.64
C PRO A 66 -6.47 -0.19 -19.05
N PRO A 67 -7.52 -0.11 -19.88
CA PRO A 67 -8.88 -0.33 -19.44
C PRO A 67 -9.04 -1.67 -18.69
N LEU A 68 -9.77 -1.63 -17.58
CA LEU A 68 -10.05 -2.82 -16.77
C LEU A 68 -10.92 -3.79 -17.56
N LYS A 69 -10.56 -5.07 -17.53
CA LYS A 69 -11.20 -6.13 -18.29
C LYS A 69 -12.45 -6.64 -17.58
N GLU A 70 -13.48 -6.94 -18.36
CA GLU A 70 -14.66 -7.65 -17.86
C GLU A 70 -14.27 -9.05 -17.36
N GLY A 71 -14.97 -9.54 -16.32
CA GLY A 71 -14.68 -10.83 -15.71
C GLY A 71 -13.37 -10.89 -14.92
N HIS A 72 -12.74 -9.75 -14.64
CA HIS A 72 -11.54 -9.66 -13.81
C HIS A 72 -11.82 -8.87 -12.52
N VAL A 73 -11.05 -9.19 -11.48
CA VAL A 73 -10.96 -8.39 -10.25
C VAL A 73 -9.59 -7.77 -10.17
N TYR A 74 -9.57 -6.55 -9.63
CA TYR A 74 -8.35 -5.79 -9.46
C TYR A 74 -8.19 -5.39 -8.00
N ARG A 75 -6.95 -5.38 -7.52
CA ARG A 75 -6.62 -4.89 -6.19
C ARG A 75 -5.31 -4.13 -6.18
N LEU A 76 -5.25 -3.11 -5.33
CA LEU A 76 -4.04 -2.44 -4.93
C LEU A 76 -3.49 -3.10 -3.67
N ILE A 77 -2.22 -3.48 -3.71
CA ILE A 77 -1.49 -4.10 -2.60
C ILE A 77 -0.42 -3.13 -2.14
N LEU A 78 -0.53 -2.69 -0.90
CA LEU A 78 0.47 -1.87 -0.23
C LEU A 78 1.52 -2.81 0.37
N GLY A 79 2.59 -3.05 -0.39
CA GLY A 79 3.70 -3.87 0.08
C GLY A 79 4.45 -3.19 1.22
N GLY A 80 5.12 -4.01 2.02
CA GLY A 80 5.68 -3.65 3.31
C GLY A 80 4.63 -3.56 4.40
N ALA A 81 3.49 -2.90 4.16
CA ALA A 81 2.45 -2.61 5.17
C ALA A 81 1.74 -3.85 5.74
N GLY A 82 1.77 -4.98 5.03
CA GLY A 82 1.28 -6.29 5.52
C GLY A 82 2.24 -7.04 6.44
N CYS A 83 3.43 -6.47 6.71
CA CYS A 83 4.37 -7.01 7.68
C CYS A 83 4.12 -6.37 9.04
N ASP A 84 4.29 -7.17 10.09
CA ASP A 84 4.26 -6.80 11.50
C ASP A 84 5.31 -5.74 11.93
N ARG A 85 6.06 -5.21 10.96
CA ARG A 85 7.25 -4.37 11.09
C ARG A 85 7.26 -3.25 10.03
N SER A 86 6.09 -2.79 9.60
CA SER A 86 5.99 -1.66 8.67
C SER A 86 4.70 -0.88 8.88
N GLY A 87 4.82 0.44 8.98
CA GLY A 87 3.68 1.36 8.97
C GLY A 87 2.97 1.53 10.31
N GLU A 88 2.47 2.75 10.57
CA GLU A 88 1.48 3.05 11.63
C GLU A 88 0.16 3.56 11.05
N GLY A 89 -0.19 3.07 9.85
CA GLY A 89 -1.40 3.48 9.14
C GLY A 89 -1.09 3.93 7.73
N PHE A 90 -2.13 4.09 6.91
CA PHE A 90 -2.01 4.58 5.54
C PHE A 90 -3.35 5.06 5.02
N ALA A 91 -3.34 5.87 3.97
CA ALA A 91 -4.51 6.06 3.11
C ALA A 91 -4.09 6.04 1.65
N ILE A 92 -4.93 5.46 0.80
CA ILE A 92 -4.75 5.39 -0.66
C ILE A 92 -5.86 6.20 -1.31
N TYR A 93 -5.47 7.06 -2.23
CA TYR A 93 -6.38 7.87 -3.03
C TYR A 93 -6.19 7.55 -4.51
N VAL A 94 -7.29 7.50 -5.24
CA VAL A 94 -7.33 7.34 -6.70
C VAL A 94 -8.02 8.56 -7.29
N ASN A 95 -7.32 9.30 -8.15
CA ASN A 95 -7.79 10.55 -8.74
C ASN A 95 -8.38 11.54 -7.73
N GLY A 96 -7.80 11.59 -6.53
CA GLY A 96 -8.29 12.45 -5.45
C GLY A 96 -9.39 11.86 -4.56
N LYS A 97 -9.97 10.71 -4.91
CA LYS A 97 -10.98 10.01 -4.10
C LYS A 97 -10.32 9.05 -3.13
N LEU A 98 -10.72 9.07 -1.86
CA LEU A 98 -10.27 8.10 -0.86
C LEU A 98 -10.77 6.70 -1.23
N LEU A 99 -9.85 5.76 -1.42
CA LEU A 99 -10.17 4.37 -1.72
C LEU A 99 -10.16 3.50 -0.45
N THR A 100 -9.20 3.74 0.44
CA THR A 100 -9.06 2.99 1.69
C THR A 100 -8.18 3.76 2.67
N GLN A 101 -8.41 3.53 3.96
CA GLN A 101 -7.62 4.09 5.03
C GLN A 101 -7.49 3.07 6.17
N SER A 102 -6.37 3.14 6.86
CA SER A 102 -6.16 2.47 8.14
C SER A 102 -5.45 3.43 9.08
N ASP A 103 -6.06 3.70 10.23
CA ASP A 103 -5.54 4.62 11.24
C ASP A 103 -4.52 3.99 12.20
N GLY A 104 -4.15 2.73 11.95
CA GLY A 104 -3.21 2.00 12.77
C GLY A 104 -2.31 1.12 11.93
N GLY A 105 -1.14 0.82 12.47
CA GLY A 105 -0.20 -0.11 11.86
C GLY A 105 -0.71 -1.56 11.87
N PHE A 106 0.11 -2.48 11.34
CA PHE A 106 -0.25 -3.88 11.31
C PHE A 106 -0.50 -4.43 12.72
N PHE A 107 -1.71 -4.90 12.96
CA PHE A 107 -2.08 -5.68 14.14
C PHE A 107 -2.56 -7.06 13.70
N ARG A 108 -1.87 -8.10 14.17
CA ARG A 108 -2.16 -9.55 14.04
C ARG A 108 -3.22 -9.93 12.98
N TYR A 109 -2.77 -10.59 11.90
CA TYR A 109 -3.62 -11.15 10.84
C TYR A 109 -4.55 -10.14 10.14
N ALA A 110 -4.13 -8.87 10.01
CA ALA A 110 -4.90 -7.83 9.32
C ALA A 110 -5.17 -8.09 7.82
N GLY A 111 -4.74 -9.23 7.27
CA GLY A 111 -4.92 -9.58 5.86
C GLY A 111 -4.09 -8.73 4.90
N VAL A 112 -4.54 -8.68 3.65
CA VAL A 112 -3.92 -7.84 2.61
C VAL A 112 -4.13 -6.38 2.97
N ARG A 113 -3.04 -5.62 2.99
CA ARG A 113 -3.06 -4.16 3.20
C ARG A 113 -3.10 -3.49 1.84
N GLY A 114 -4.05 -2.59 1.64
CA GLY A 114 -4.39 -2.01 0.35
C GLY A 114 -5.90 -1.97 0.15
N ALA A 115 -6.37 -2.15 -1.07
CA ALA A 115 -7.79 -2.11 -1.40
C ALA A 115 -8.13 -2.98 -2.61
N ASN A 116 -9.33 -3.57 -2.60
CA ASN A 116 -9.93 -4.08 -3.83
C ASN A 116 -10.54 -2.90 -4.61
N ILE A 117 -10.54 -3.01 -5.93
CA ILE A 117 -11.16 -2.04 -6.83
C ILE A 117 -12.58 -2.53 -7.13
N TYR A 118 -13.57 -1.89 -6.53
CA TYR A 118 -14.98 -2.19 -6.71
C TYR A 118 -15.66 -1.21 -7.67
N SER A 119 -16.93 -1.47 -7.99
CA SER A 119 -17.72 -0.75 -9.00
C SER A 119 -17.81 0.76 -8.78
N ASP A 120 -17.72 1.20 -7.53
CA ASP A 120 -17.75 2.61 -7.11
C ASP A 120 -16.54 3.42 -7.62
N ILE A 121 -15.36 2.79 -7.71
CA ILE A 121 -14.14 3.45 -8.17
C ILE A 121 -13.76 3.08 -9.62
N LEU A 122 -14.37 2.04 -10.22
CA LEU A 122 -14.10 1.64 -11.62
C LEU A 122 -14.12 2.79 -12.64
N PRO A 123 -15.03 3.80 -12.57
CA PRO A 123 -15.03 4.92 -13.52
C PRO A 123 -13.70 5.69 -13.56
N GLU A 124 -12.94 5.71 -12.46
CA GLU A 124 -11.64 6.39 -12.39
C GLU A 124 -10.56 5.71 -13.24
N PHE A 125 -10.75 4.44 -13.58
CA PHE A 125 -9.80 3.63 -14.36
C PHE A 125 -10.15 3.56 -15.86
N GLN A 126 -11.23 4.21 -16.31
CA GLN A 126 -11.69 4.13 -17.71
C GLN A 126 -10.92 5.06 -18.66
N ARG A 127 -10.25 6.10 -18.14
CA ARG A 127 -9.66 7.19 -18.95
C ARG A 127 -8.15 7.07 -19.19
N GLY A 128 -7.56 5.91 -18.96
CA GLY A 128 -6.13 5.62 -19.19
C GLY A 128 -5.21 6.24 -18.14
N LYS A 129 -5.34 7.55 -17.85
CA LYS A 129 -4.53 8.21 -16.81
C LYS A 129 -5.15 8.08 -15.44
N VAL A 130 -4.42 7.45 -14.52
CA VAL A 130 -4.83 7.29 -13.12
C VAL A 130 -3.76 7.84 -12.20
N THR A 131 -4.12 8.83 -11.39
CA THR A 131 -3.26 9.34 -10.31
C THR A 131 -3.52 8.52 -9.06
N ILE A 132 -2.50 7.84 -8.57
CA ILE A 132 -2.56 7.18 -7.27
C ILE A 132 -1.70 7.95 -6.28
N SER A 133 -2.29 8.30 -5.14
CA SER A 133 -1.64 9.06 -4.07
C SER A 133 -1.72 8.26 -2.77
N ILE A 134 -0.64 8.24 -2.00
CA ILE A 134 -0.53 7.46 -0.76
C ILE A 134 0.08 8.33 0.33
N ILE A 135 -0.53 8.28 1.51
CA ILE A 135 0.09 8.73 2.76
C ILE A 135 0.40 7.50 3.59
N ASN A 136 1.59 7.46 4.18
CA ASN A 136 2.03 6.39 5.05
C ASN A 136 2.86 6.96 6.21
N PHE A 137 2.94 6.22 7.32
CA PHE A 137 3.56 6.66 8.57
C PHE A 137 4.64 5.68 9.02
N LEU A 138 5.81 6.17 9.45
CA LEU A 138 6.82 5.31 10.06
C LEU A 138 6.28 4.65 11.31
N ARG A 139 6.82 3.47 11.59
CA ARG A 139 6.51 2.67 12.75
C ARG A 139 7.58 2.76 13.81
N TYR A 140 7.13 2.92 15.05
CA TYR A 140 7.96 3.03 16.26
C TYR A 140 7.65 1.90 17.24
N THR A 141 6.75 1.00 16.89
CA THR A 141 6.37 -0.16 17.69
C THR A 141 6.63 -1.47 16.94
N HIS A 142 6.79 -2.56 17.68
CA HIS A 142 6.86 -3.91 17.17
C HIS A 142 5.45 -4.48 17.02
N PHE A 143 5.34 -5.72 16.54
CA PHE A 143 4.07 -6.44 16.54
C PHE A 143 3.49 -6.51 17.95
N ARG A 144 2.15 -6.39 18.08
CA ARG A 144 1.42 -6.24 19.36
C ARG A 144 1.74 -4.93 20.13
N ASN A 145 2.13 -3.87 19.42
CA ASN A 145 2.36 -2.53 19.99
C ASN A 145 3.41 -2.52 21.12
N LYS A 146 4.41 -3.40 21.04
CA LYS A 146 5.54 -3.42 21.98
C LYS A 146 6.62 -2.44 21.55
N THR A 147 7.37 -1.87 22.47
CA THR A 147 8.46 -0.93 22.16
C THR A 147 9.83 -1.59 22.08
N THR A 148 9.94 -2.87 22.42
CA THR A 148 11.17 -3.68 22.24
C THR A 148 11.11 -4.45 20.92
N TYR A 149 12.20 -4.41 20.16
CA TYR A 149 12.31 -5.09 18.87
C TYR A 149 12.76 -6.54 19.07
N PHE A 150 11.86 -7.47 18.74
CA PHE A 150 12.12 -8.92 18.70
C PHE A 150 12.03 -9.42 17.26
N GLY A 151 12.68 -8.72 16.33
CA GLY A 151 12.74 -9.06 14.92
C GLY A 151 14.11 -9.59 14.49
N PRO A 152 14.25 -9.98 13.23
CA PRO A 152 15.45 -10.65 12.72
C PRO A 152 16.63 -9.71 12.43
N HIS A 153 16.49 -8.40 12.62
CA HIS A 153 17.56 -7.45 12.38
C HIS A 153 18.54 -7.42 13.56
N PRO A 154 19.82 -7.80 13.36
CA PRO A 154 20.77 -7.99 14.47
C PRO A 154 21.07 -6.69 15.23
N ASP A 155 21.19 -5.56 14.53
CA ASP A 155 21.51 -4.27 15.17
C ASP A 155 20.50 -3.84 16.26
N TYR A 156 19.27 -4.32 16.18
CA TYR A 156 18.14 -3.86 16.99
C TYR A 156 17.53 -4.93 17.89
N TYR A 157 18.00 -6.19 17.83
CA TYR A 157 17.43 -7.27 18.64
C TYR A 157 17.49 -6.96 20.13
N ALA A 158 16.36 -7.12 20.83
CA ALA A 158 16.19 -6.81 22.26
C ALA A 158 16.46 -5.33 22.65
N LYS A 159 16.45 -4.42 21.67
CA LYS A 159 16.59 -2.96 21.87
C LYS A 159 15.27 -2.23 21.57
N PRO A 160 15.16 -0.92 21.86
CA PRO A 160 14.01 -0.13 21.40
C PRO A 160 13.78 -0.28 19.89
N VAL A 161 12.52 -0.36 19.49
CA VAL A 161 12.14 -0.42 18.08
C VAL A 161 12.61 0.85 17.40
N PRO A 162 13.52 0.76 16.42
CA PRO A 162 13.94 1.94 15.69
C PRO A 162 12.84 2.36 14.70
N PRO A 163 12.85 3.62 14.22
CA PRO A 163 11.94 4.05 13.18
C PRO A 163 12.02 3.11 11.97
N ASN A 164 10.91 2.51 11.58
CA ASN A 164 10.88 1.53 10.50
C ASN A 164 9.65 1.69 9.62
N GLY A 165 9.83 1.51 8.32
CA GLY A 165 8.72 1.55 7.39
C GLY A 165 9.21 1.13 6.03
N HIS A 166 8.45 0.31 5.32
CA HIS A 166 8.65 -0.14 3.94
C HIS A 166 7.36 0.09 3.18
N VAL A 167 7.44 0.73 2.03
CA VAL A 167 6.27 0.94 1.20
C VAL A 167 6.59 0.89 -0.29
N ASN A 168 5.79 0.10 -0.98
CA ASN A 168 5.59 0.08 -2.41
C ASN A 168 4.12 -0.23 -2.67
N LEU A 169 3.63 0.12 -3.86
CA LEU A 169 2.27 -0.17 -4.28
C LEU A 169 2.31 -1.04 -5.52
N TRP A 170 1.52 -2.10 -5.51
CA TRP A 170 1.30 -2.98 -6.65
C TRP A 170 -0.16 -2.96 -7.04
N MET A 171 -0.44 -3.06 -8.33
CA MET A 171 -1.76 -3.38 -8.84
C MET A 171 -1.74 -4.81 -9.37
N GLU A 172 -2.67 -5.63 -8.90
CA GLU A 172 -2.82 -7.02 -9.32
C GLU A 172 -4.16 -7.22 -10.01
N GLU A 173 -4.13 -7.94 -11.14
CA GLU A 173 -5.29 -8.40 -11.90
C GLU A 173 -5.47 -9.90 -11.67
N ALA A 174 -6.70 -10.35 -11.43
CA ALA A 174 -7.04 -11.77 -11.40
C ALA A 174 -8.32 -12.03 -12.20
N ARG A 175 -8.29 -13.04 -13.06
CA ARG A 175 -9.46 -13.50 -13.80
C ARG A 175 -10.40 -14.27 -12.88
N LEU A 176 -11.69 -13.93 -12.91
CA LEU A 176 -12.71 -14.67 -12.20
C LEU A 176 -12.95 -16.03 -12.87
N SER A 177 -13.21 -17.05 -12.05
CA SER A 177 -13.63 -18.35 -12.56
C SER A 177 -15.02 -18.27 -13.18
N SER A 178 -15.29 -19.10 -14.19
CA SER A 178 -16.64 -19.19 -14.79
C SER A 178 -17.71 -19.51 -13.75
N ALA A 179 -17.38 -20.32 -12.72
CA ALA A 179 -18.28 -20.62 -11.62
C ALA A 179 -18.65 -19.38 -10.80
N THR A 180 -17.67 -18.51 -10.51
CA THR A 180 -17.89 -17.25 -9.79
C THR A 180 -18.78 -16.30 -10.59
N ILE A 181 -18.56 -16.22 -11.91
CA ILE A 181 -19.36 -15.38 -12.81
C ILE A 181 -20.80 -15.90 -12.85
N ASN A 182 -20.99 -17.20 -13.07
CA ASN A 182 -22.31 -17.83 -13.14
C ASN A 182 -23.10 -17.66 -11.84
N ALA A 183 -22.47 -17.88 -10.69
CA ALA A 183 -23.09 -17.68 -9.37
C ALA A 183 -23.54 -16.23 -9.15
N ALA A 184 -22.77 -15.24 -9.61
CA ALA A 184 -23.15 -13.83 -9.52
C ALA A 184 -24.36 -13.49 -10.41
N VAL A 185 -24.45 -14.09 -11.60
CA VAL A 185 -25.59 -13.92 -12.52
C VAL A 185 -26.86 -14.54 -11.95
N GLU A 186 -26.78 -15.75 -11.40
CA GLU A 186 -27.91 -16.43 -10.75
C GLU A 186 -28.43 -15.63 -9.56
N ARG A 187 -27.54 -15.09 -8.72
CA ARG A 187 -27.90 -14.27 -7.57
C ARG A 187 -28.57 -12.94 -7.95
N LYS A 188 -28.20 -12.35 -9.10
CA LYS A 188 -28.91 -11.17 -9.65
C LYS A 188 -30.32 -11.51 -10.13
N ARG A 189 -30.51 -12.72 -10.68
CA ARG A 189 -31.82 -13.19 -11.16
C ARG A 189 -32.78 -13.56 -10.01
N SER A 190 -32.24 -13.91 -8.85
CA SER A 190 -33.01 -14.26 -7.64
C SER A 190 -33.15 -13.12 -6.62
N GLY A 191 -33.13 -11.85 -7.07
CA GLY A 191 -33.23 -10.67 -6.21
C GLY A 191 -34.39 -10.70 -5.19
N PRO A 192 -34.28 -9.97 -4.07
CA PRO A 192 -35.13 -10.16 -2.89
C PRO A 192 -36.61 -9.95 -3.24
N ARG A 193 -37.45 -10.91 -2.81
CA ARG A 193 -38.91 -10.75 -2.79
C ARG A 193 -39.32 -9.71 -1.75
#